data_AF-A0A354CIR3-F1
#
_entry.id   AF-A0A354CIR3-F1
#
_cell.length_a   1.000
_cell.length_b   1.000
_cell.length_c   1.000
_cell.angle_alpha   90.00
_cell.angle_beta   90.00
_cell.angle_gamma   90.00
#
_symmetry.space_group_name_H-M   'P 1'
#
loop_
_entity.id
_entity.type
_entity.pdbx_description
1 polymer ?
#
loop_
_entity_poly.entity_id
_entity_poly.type
_entity_poly.pdbx_seq_one_letter_code
_entity_poly.pdbx_strand_id
1 'polypeptide(L)'
;GDLTYVLLRQLRRYIMDVESHTLRILYGINTQSMGSWKFEYPELACKDVILYGAGGAGVPLYRFLTETCNCKVVAWLDREPEGKDMECLHSIESADKIINYKYDYIVIGVEGENLAKSIKQDICTKYNVDTDKVIWRKPEHTSVFACI
;
A
#
# COMPACT_ATOMS: atom_id res chain seq x y z
N GLY A 1 11.23 20.77 33.45
CA GLY A 1 9.81 20.45 33.21
C GLY A 1 9.61 20.05 31.77
N ASP A 2 9.67 21.03 30.85
CA ASP A 2 9.28 20.84 29.45
C ASP A 2 10.22 19.93 28.63
N LEU A 3 11.53 20.10 28.77
CA LEU A 3 12.54 19.29 28.07
C LEU A 3 12.45 17.79 28.40
N THR A 4 12.14 17.46 29.66
CA THR A 4 11.95 16.06 30.10
C THR A 4 10.80 15.40 29.35
N TYR A 5 9.68 16.11 29.17
CA TYR A 5 8.53 15.57 28.42
C TYR A 5 8.83 15.43 26.93
N VAL A 6 9.61 16.34 26.34
CA VAL A 6 10.07 16.23 24.94
C VAL A 6 10.93 14.98 24.76
N LEU A 7 11.92 14.77 25.64
CA LEU A 7 12.81 13.60 25.58
C LEU A 7 12.05 12.28 25.79
N LEU A 8 11.07 12.25 26.71
CA LEU A 8 10.22 11.07 26.91
C LEU A 8 9.38 10.74 25.67
N ARG A 9 8.85 11.75 24.97
CA ARG A 9 8.12 11.53 23.70
C ARG A 9 9.05 10.95 22.62
N GLN A 10 10.27 11.48 22.51
CA GLN A 10 11.27 10.96 21.56
C GLN A 10 11.66 9.52 21.87
N LEU A 11 11.91 9.20 23.15
CA LEU A 11 12.25 7.85 23.58
C LEU A 11 11.11 6.86 23.28
N ARG A 12 9.86 7.23 23.58
CA ARG A 12 8.69 6.41 23.22
C ARG A 12 8.64 6.14 21.72
N ARG A 13 8.82 7.19 20.90
CA ARG A 13 8.81 7.04 19.44
C ARG A 13 9.88 6.06 18.97
N TYR A 14 11.10 6.20 19.49
CA TYR A 14 12.20 5.31 19.15
C TYR A 14 11.92 3.85 19.49
N ILE A 15 11.41 3.57 20.69
CA ILE A 15 11.03 2.21 21.09
C ILE A 15 9.99 1.64 20.12
N MET A 16 8.96 2.41 19.77
CA MET A 16 7.92 1.95 18.83
C MET A 16 8.44 1.67 17.43
N ASP A 17 9.39 2.46 16.93
CA ASP A 17 10.01 2.24 15.64
C ASP A 17 10.85 0.95 15.64
N VAL A 18 11.58 0.67 16.74
CA VAL A 18 12.34 -0.58 16.92
C VAL A 18 11.42 -1.79 17.02
N GLU A 19 10.36 -1.73 17.82
CA GLU A 19 9.40 -2.84 17.95
C GLU A 19 8.66 -3.12 16.63
N SER A 20 8.27 -2.08 15.90
CA SER A 20 7.67 -2.22 14.56
C SER A 20 8.62 -2.89 13.57
N HIS A 21 9.90 -2.53 13.62
CA HIS A 21 10.92 -3.15 12.80
C HIS A 21 11.13 -4.63 13.14
N THR A 22 11.22 -4.96 14.43
CA THR A 22 11.33 -6.34 14.92
C THR A 22 10.11 -7.18 14.50
N LEU A 23 8.90 -6.65 14.67
CA LEU A 23 7.65 -7.31 14.25
C LEU A 23 7.65 -7.61 12.76
N ARG A 24 8.13 -6.66 11.94
CA ARG A 24 8.24 -6.83 10.50
C ARG A 24 9.26 -7.90 10.11
N ILE A 25 10.47 -7.85 10.66
CA ILE A 25 11.55 -8.78 10.26
C ILE A 25 11.32 -10.20 10.77
N LEU A 26 10.93 -10.36 12.05
CA LEU A 26 10.84 -11.69 12.66
C LEU A 26 9.52 -12.39 12.37
N TYR A 27 8.44 -11.63 12.21
CA TYR A 27 7.08 -12.18 12.12
C TYR A 27 6.33 -11.77 10.85
N GLY A 28 6.93 -10.95 9.98
CA GLY A 28 6.25 -10.45 8.77
C GLY A 28 5.11 -9.47 9.07
N ILE A 29 4.99 -8.97 10.31
CA ILE A 29 3.87 -8.12 10.72
C ILE A 29 4.18 -6.66 10.36
N ASN A 30 3.49 -6.14 9.36
CA ASN A 30 3.59 -4.73 8.99
C ASN A 30 2.63 -3.87 9.83
N THR A 31 3.15 -3.12 10.79
CA THR A 31 2.33 -2.29 11.70
C THR A 31 1.62 -1.13 11.00
N GLN A 32 2.06 -0.70 9.81
CA GLN A 32 1.39 0.35 9.04
C GLN A 32 0.09 -0.17 8.42
N SER A 33 0.05 -1.42 7.94
CA SER A 33 -1.17 -2.00 7.38
C SER A 33 -2.22 -2.33 8.44
N MET A 34 -1.84 -2.32 9.73
CA MET A 34 -2.76 -2.52 10.86
C MET A 34 -3.53 -1.25 11.26
N GLY A 35 -3.16 -0.08 10.71
CA GLY A 35 -3.87 1.18 10.95
C GLY A 35 -5.31 1.16 10.43
N SER A 36 -6.07 2.21 10.78
CA SER A 36 -7.36 2.46 10.15
C SER A 36 -7.13 3.11 8.79
N TRP A 37 -7.54 2.45 7.71
CA TRP A 37 -7.46 2.95 6.34
C TRP A 37 -8.85 3.17 5.77
N LYS A 38 -9.06 4.32 5.11
CA LYS A 38 -10.25 4.57 4.30
C LYS A 38 -9.87 4.93 2.88
N PHE A 39 -10.61 4.35 1.95
CA PHE A 39 -10.44 4.50 0.52
C PHE A 39 -11.79 4.82 -0.12
N GLU A 40 -11.79 5.61 -1.18
CA GLU A 40 -13.02 5.99 -1.90
C GLU A 40 -12.82 5.79 -3.40
N TYR A 41 -13.28 4.67 -3.96
CA TYR A 41 -13.16 4.34 -5.38
C TYR A 41 -14.48 3.81 -5.98
N PRO A 42 -15.51 4.67 -6.16
CA PRO A 42 -16.81 4.23 -6.67
C PRO A 42 -16.74 3.61 -8.08
N GLU A 43 -15.79 4.04 -8.91
CA GLU A 43 -15.60 3.57 -10.30
C GLU A 43 -15.08 2.14 -10.42
N LEU A 44 -14.53 1.57 -9.35
CA LEU A 44 -13.91 0.24 -9.37
C LEU A 44 -14.90 -0.90 -9.12
N ALA A 45 -16.14 -0.61 -8.73
CA ALA A 45 -17.09 -1.64 -8.34
C ALA A 45 -17.26 -2.75 -9.40
N CYS A 46 -17.06 -4.01 -8.99
CA CYS A 46 -17.15 -5.21 -9.83
C CYS A 46 -16.23 -5.19 -11.07
N LYS A 47 -15.05 -4.54 -10.99
CA LYS A 47 -14.05 -4.49 -12.07
C LYS A 47 -12.88 -5.45 -11.85
N ASP A 48 -12.20 -5.78 -12.94
CA ASP A 48 -10.93 -6.50 -12.92
C ASP A 48 -9.79 -5.48 -12.74
N VAL A 49 -9.08 -5.56 -11.62
CA VAL A 49 -8.10 -4.54 -11.22
C VAL A 49 -6.72 -5.14 -10.95
N ILE A 50 -5.68 -4.40 -11.32
CA ILE A 50 -4.31 -4.66 -10.87
C ILE A 50 -4.03 -3.78 -9.66
N LEU A 51 -3.52 -4.37 -8.59
CA LEU A 51 -3.03 -3.61 -7.44
C LEU A 51 -1.51 -3.41 -7.59
N TYR A 52 -1.06 -2.16 -7.59
CA TYR A 52 0.34 -1.80 -7.70
C TYR A 52 0.85 -1.22 -6.38
N GLY A 53 1.74 -1.93 -5.70
CA GLY A 53 2.30 -1.56 -4.40
C GLY A 53 1.88 -2.54 -3.30
N ALA A 54 2.83 -3.31 -2.81
CA ALA A 54 2.75 -4.23 -1.68
C ALA A 54 3.36 -3.60 -0.40
N GLY A 55 3.14 -2.29 -0.23
CA GLY A 55 3.56 -1.52 0.94
C GLY A 55 2.53 -1.53 2.07
N GLY A 56 2.73 -0.67 3.08
CA GLY A 56 1.80 -0.52 4.21
C GLY A 56 0.36 -0.21 3.79
N ALA A 57 0.17 0.56 2.72
CA ALA A 57 -1.15 0.88 2.15
C ALA A 57 -1.70 -0.22 1.21
N GLY A 58 -0.88 -1.17 0.76
CA GLY A 58 -1.25 -2.19 -0.22
C GLY A 58 -2.20 -3.23 0.36
N VAL A 59 -1.89 -3.80 1.53
CA VAL A 59 -2.73 -4.82 2.19
C VAL A 59 -4.14 -4.30 2.53
N PRO A 60 -4.31 -3.12 3.15
CA PRO A 60 -5.63 -2.57 3.41
C PRO A 60 -6.39 -2.26 2.12
N LEU A 61 -5.70 -1.80 1.08
CA LEU A 61 -6.32 -1.53 -0.21
C LEU A 61 -6.79 -2.82 -0.90
N TYR A 62 -6.02 -3.91 -0.82
CA TYR A 62 -6.45 -5.22 -1.33
C TYR A 62 -7.75 -5.67 -0.68
N ARG A 63 -7.86 -5.58 0.66
CA ARG A 63 -9.08 -5.90 1.40
C ARG A 63 -10.23 -5.01 0.98
N PHE A 64 -10.01 -3.70 0.87
CA PHE A 64 -11.04 -2.77 0.39
C PHE A 64 -11.55 -3.12 -1.02
N LEU A 65 -10.65 -3.43 -1.96
CA LEU A 65 -11.01 -3.77 -3.33
C LEU A 65 -11.83 -5.07 -3.39
N THR A 66 -11.44 -6.08 -2.62
CA THR A 66 -12.10 -7.40 -2.63
C THR A 66 -13.38 -7.43 -1.81
N GLU A 67 -13.39 -6.86 -0.61
CA GLU A 67 -14.52 -6.94 0.33
C GLU A 67 -15.57 -5.83 0.10
N THR A 68 -15.13 -4.60 -0.21
CA THR A 68 -16.04 -3.44 -0.32
C THR A 68 -16.46 -3.19 -1.77
N CYS A 69 -15.51 -3.18 -2.70
CA CYS A 69 -15.80 -2.92 -4.12
C CYS A 69 -16.16 -4.19 -4.91
N ASN A 70 -16.02 -5.38 -4.31
CA ASN A 70 -16.26 -6.67 -4.95
C ASN A 70 -15.47 -6.81 -6.27
N CYS A 71 -14.27 -6.21 -6.33
CA CYS A 71 -13.37 -6.26 -7.45
C CYS A 71 -12.65 -7.61 -7.51
N LYS A 72 -12.27 -8.01 -8.71
CA LYS A 72 -11.33 -9.10 -8.91
C LYS A 72 -9.93 -8.53 -9.05
N VAL A 73 -9.10 -8.74 -8.04
CA VAL A 73 -7.67 -8.38 -8.12
C VAL A 73 -6.96 -9.43 -8.98
N VAL A 74 -6.68 -9.12 -10.24
CA VAL A 74 -6.12 -10.07 -11.21
C VAL A 74 -4.61 -10.28 -11.04
N ALA A 75 -3.92 -9.26 -10.51
CA ALA A 75 -2.50 -9.32 -10.17
C ALA A 75 -2.20 -8.30 -9.07
N TRP A 76 -1.27 -8.66 -8.20
CA TRP A 76 -0.68 -7.74 -7.23
C TRP A 76 0.81 -7.59 -7.54
N LEU A 77 1.18 -6.39 -7.98
CA LEU A 77 2.50 -6.09 -8.49
C LEU A 77 3.26 -5.15 -7.55
N ASP A 78 4.56 -5.32 -7.45
CA ASP A 78 5.46 -4.36 -6.80
C ASP A 78 6.75 -4.21 -7.63
N ARG A 79 7.43 -3.08 -7.45
CA ARG A 79 8.77 -2.85 -8.01
C ARG A 79 9.82 -3.74 -7.34
N GLU A 80 9.68 -3.95 -6.04
CA GLU A 80 10.56 -4.77 -5.20
C GLU A 80 9.71 -5.85 -4.52
N PRO A 81 9.38 -6.95 -5.22
CA PRO A 81 8.49 -7.99 -4.70
C PRO A 81 9.13 -8.85 -3.59
N GLU A 82 10.45 -8.79 -3.42
CA GLU A 82 11.19 -9.67 -2.52
C GLU A 82 10.75 -9.50 -1.04
N GLY A 83 10.30 -10.60 -0.43
CA GLY A 83 9.81 -10.64 0.95
C GLY A 83 8.45 -10.01 1.20
N LYS A 84 7.82 -9.41 0.18
CA LYS A 84 6.49 -8.77 0.28
C LYS A 84 5.34 -9.75 0.33
N ASP A 85 5.53 -10.92 -0.25
CA ASP A 85 4.60 -12.03 -0.20
C ASP A 85 4.32 -12.49 1.24
N MET A 86 5.35 -12.56 2.07
CA MET A 86 5.25 -12.90 3.49
C MET A 86 4.57 -11.80 4.30
N GLU A 87 4.81 -10.52 3.98
CA GLU A 87 4.17 -9.37 4.65
C GLU A 87 2.67 -9.27 4.31
N CYS A 88 2.33 -9.56 3.06
CA CYS A 88 0.97 -9.38 2.53
C CYS A 88 0.12 -10.66 2.57
N LEU A 89 0.76 -11.81 2.85
CA LEU A 89 0.16 -13.14 2.76
C LEU A 89 -0.49 -13.41 1.39
N HIS A 90 0.14 -12.90 0.32
CA HIS A 90 -0.35 -13.01 -1.05
C HIS A 90 0.82 -13.06 -2.03
N SER A 91 0.63 -13.71 -3.18
CA SER A 91 1.65 -13.72 -4.22
C SER A 91 1.85 -12.31 -4.78
N ILE A 92 3.06 -11.76 -4.62
CA ILE A 92 3.46 -10.48 -5.20
C ILE A 92 4.37 -10.75 -6.39
N GLU A 93 4.05 -10.15 -7.53
CA GLU A 93 4.82 -10.30 -8.75
C GLU A 93 5.57 -9.02 -9.11
N SER A 94 6.58 -9.15 -9.98
CA SER A 94 7.27 -7.97 -10.53
C SER A 94 6.31 -7.12 -11.35
N ALA A 95 6.43 -5.80 -11.18
CA ALA A 95 5.79 -4.76 -11.99
C ALA A 95 5.83 -5.03 -13.50
N ASP A 96 6.88 -5.66 -14.00
CA ASP A 96 7.05 -5.93 -15.44
C ASP A 96 6.01 -6.88 -16.02
N LYS A 97 5.34 -7.68 -15.19
CA LYS A 97 4.29 -8.60 -15.64
C LYS A 97 2.96 -7.93 -15.92
N ILE A 98 2.84 -6.62 -15.72
CA ILE A 98 1.59 -5.86 -15.96
C ILE A 98 1.02 -6.08 -17.36
N ILE A 99 1.89 -6.27 -18.37
CA ILE A 99 1.52 -6.49 -19.77
C ILE A 99 0.85 -7.86 -20.03
N ASN A 100 0.98 -8.81 -19.10
CA ASN A 100 0.48 -10.17 -19.26
C ASN A 100 -0.98 -10.32 -18.79
N TYR A 101 -1.52 -9.29 -18.14
CA TYR A 101 -2.83 -9.33 -17.51
C TYR A 101 -3.85 -8.50 -18.28
N LYS A 102 -5.10 -8.96 -18.30
CA LYS A 102 -6.25 -8.16 -18.74
C LYS A 102 -6.88 -7.53 -17.51
N TYR A 103 -7.12 -6.22 -17.59
CA TYR A 103 -7.64 -5.42 -16.49
C TYR A 103 -8.40 -4.20 -17.03
N ASP A 104 -9.33 -3.72 -16.22
CA ASP A 104 -10.03 -2.46 -16.43
C ASP A 104 -9.18 -1.29 -15.91
N TYR A 105 -8.65 -1.44 -14.68
CA TYR A 105 -7.89 -0.39 -13.98
C TYR A 105 -6.65 -0.92 -13.26
N ILE A 106 -5.67 -0.04 -13.08
CA ILE A 106 -4.53 -0.21 -12.18
C ILE A 106 -4.71 0.74 -11.01
N VAL A 107 -4.73 0.21 -9.80
CA VAL A 107 -4.88 0.98 -8.56
C VAL A 107 -3.53 1.03 -7.84
N ILE A 108 -3.04 2.23 -7.54
CA ILE A 108 -1.77 2.41 -6.84
C ILE A 108 -2.01 2.38 -5.32
N GLY A 109 -1.35 1.46 -4.63
CA GLY A 109 -1.41 1.25 -3.17
C GLY A 109 -0.27 1.91 -2.41
N VAL A 110 -0.11 3.24 -2.54
CA VAL A 110 0.89 4.02 -1.79
C VAL A 110 0.24 5.19 -1.05
N GLU A 111 0.82 5.59 0.08
CA GLU A 111 0.30 6.69 0.90
C GLU A 111 0.66 8.08 0.33
N GLY A 112 1.87 8.23 -0.22
CA GLY A 112 2.39 9.52 -0.67
C GLY A 112 1.99 9.88 -2.10
N GLU A 113 1.39 11.07 -2.28
CA GLU A 113 0.97 11.59 -3.60
C GLU A 113 2.13 11.72 -4.59
N ASN A 114 3.29 12.22 -4.15
CA ASN A 114 4.46 12.38 -5.02
C ASN A 114 4.95 11.02 -5.55
N LEU A 115 4.94 10.01 -4.69
CA LEU A 115 5.29 8.65 -5.06
C LEU A 115 4.25 8.07 -6.03
N ALA A 116 2.96 8.29 -5.78
CA ALA A 116 1.90 7.85 -6.69
C ALA A 116 1.99 8.49 -8.08
N LYS A 117 2.29 9.80 -8.16
CA LYS A 117 2.51 10.51 -9.43
C LYS A 117 3.71 9.93 -10.18
N SER A 118 4.83 9.70 -9.49
CA SER A 118 6.02 9.09 -10.07
C SER A 118 5.72 7.68 -10.59
N ILE A 119 5.02 6.85 -9.81
CA ILE A 119 4.63 5.50 -10.22
C ILE A 119 3.71 5.55 -11.44
N LYS A 120 2.70 6.44 -11.43
CA LYS A 120 1.79 6.61 -12.57
C LYS A 120 2.55 6.95 -13.84
N GLN A 121 3.48 7.90 -13.77
CA GLN A 121 4.32 8.28 -14.90
C GLN A 121 5.20 7.12 -15.39
N ASP A 122 5.83 6.39 -14.47
CA ASP A 122 6.64 5.21 -14.79
C ASP A 122 5.81 4.13 -15.50
N ILE A 123 4.61 3.83 -14.99
CA ILE A 123 3.72 2.81 -15.57
C ILE A 123 3.30 3.21 -16.99
N CYS A 124 2.89 4.46 -17.19
CA CYS A 124 2.45 4.95 -18.50
C CYS A 124 3.61 4.95 -19.51
N THR A 125 4.81 5.35 -19.08
CA THR A 125 5.98 5.46 -19.96
C THR A 125 6.57 4.09 -20.30
N LYS A 126 6.72 3.19 -19.32
CA LYS A 126 7.39 1.89 -19.52
C LYS A 126 6.50 0.86 -20.18
N TYR A 127 5.21 0.84 -19.83
CA TYR A 127 4.28 -0.21 -20.25
C TYR A 127 3.22 0.28 -21.25
N ASN A 128 3.32 1.55 -21.69
CA ASN A 128 2.41 2.17 -22.65
C ASN A 128 0.92 2.03 -22.25
N VAL A 129 0.67 2.20 -20.95
CA VAL A 129 -0.68 2.15 -20.36
C VAL A 129 -1.31 3.53 -20.44
N ASP A 130 -2.60 3.54 -20.74
CA ASP A 130 -3.41 4.77 -20.73
C ASP A 130 -3.45 5.39 -19.31
N THR A 131 -3.18 6.69 -19.24
CA THR A 131 -3.22 7.46 -18.00
C THR A 131 -4.57 7.39 -17.29
N ASP A 132 -5.66 7.19 -18.02
CA ASP A 132 -7.02 7.11 -17.43
C ASP A 132 -7.28 5.77 -16.75
N LYS A 133 -6.51 4.73 -17.10
CA LYS A 133 -6.59 3.42 -16.45
C LYS A 133 -5.82 3.36 -15.14
N VAL A 134 -4.89 4.29 -14.91
CA VAL A 134 -4.05 4.31 -13.70
C VAL A 134 -4.64 5.28 -12.68
N ILE A 135 -5.21 4.72 -11.61
CA ILE A 135 -5.94 5.47 -10.59
C ILE A 135 -5.17 5.44 -9.27
N TRP A 136 -5.08 6.62 -8.66
CA TRP A 136 -4.66 6.78 -7.27
C TRP A 136 -5.52 7.86 -6.63
N ARG A 137 -5.98 7.59 -5.42
CA ARG A 137 -6.64 8.58 -4.55
C ARG A 137 -5.96 8.55 -3.20
N LYS A 138 -5.84 9.74 -2.60
CA LYS A 138 -5.21 9.90 -1.30
C LYS A 138 -5.99 9.10 -0.25
N PRO A 139 -5.36 8.13 0.42
CA PRO A 139 -6.02 7.40 1.50
C PRO A 139 -6.08 8.26 2.77
N GLU A 140 -7.12 8.04 3.58
CA GLU A 140 -7.10 8.48 4.98
C GLU A 140 -6.50 7.35 5.83
N HIS A 141 -5.40 7.64 6.51
CA HIS A 141 -4.71 6.68 7.34
C HIS A 141 -4.54 7.21 8.77
N THR A 142 -4.96 6.40 9.74
CA THR A 142 -4.67 6.62 11.15
C THR A 142 -3.83 5.44 11.66
N SER A 143 -2.58 5.73 12.04
CA SER A 143 -1.67 4.73 12.59
C SER A 143 -2.20 4.15 13.90
N VAL A 144 -1.94 2.86 14.14
CA VAL A 144 -2.17 2.21 15.44
C VAL A 144 -1.41 2.87 16.60
N PHE A 145 -0.39 3.69 16.29
CA PHE A 145 0.40 4.42 17.27
C PHE A 145 0.03 5.90 17.40
N ALA A 146 -1.05 6.36 16.73
CA ALA A 146 -1.43 7.78 16.71
C ALA A 146 -1.79 8.35 18.10
N CYS A 147 -2.12 7.48 19.07
CA CYS A 147 -2.51 7.88 20.43
C CYS A 147 -1.42 7.69 21.50
N ILE A 148 -0.19 7.32 21.12
CA ILE A 148 0.92 6.97 22.03
C ILE A 148 1.99 8.08 22.05
#